data_AF-A1ZUT2-F1
#
_entry.id   AF-A1ZUT2-F1
#
_cell.length_a   1.000
_cell.length_b   1.000
_cell.length_c   1.000
_cell.angle_alpha   90.00
_cell.angle_beta   90.00
_cell.angle_gamma   90.00
#
_symmetry.space_group_name_H-M   'P 1'
#
loop_
_entity.id
_entity.type
_entity.pdbx_description
1 polymer ?
#
loop_
_entity_poly.entity_id
_entity_poly.type
_entity_poly.pdbx_seq_one_letter_code
_entity_poly.pdbx_strand_id
1 'polypeptide(L)'
;MAKATKVYAQPGDDAFEPVVYVTNQKQVKLVSIQGDWVEVQGSIYENARGFSNIYIERSYQSFWLPIHYTNIPPNYHLEFTWEDFDVESNLWDNEQKDLVKQNLETKDQVNYWKDFYKAKDVFRAKPPQHEPNSSVYAKFIDNYQLCIKDRALLILSLVNQIRPDFLLNLITKAKKYPDLGGVTGQNFKGFLPTGETFLFLMAGRDAYKRHEVMDFLFTKSVLMQEGWITLLNALPGEPLMSGVLGFHPEQITVLLELQRDTELIKTL
;
A
#
# COMPACT_ATOMS: atom_id res chain seq x y z
N MET A 1 -13.87 0.53 34.35
CA MET A 1 -14.35 1.93 34.31
C MET A 1 -13.40 2.72 33.43
N ALA A 2 -13.91 3.59 32.55
CA ALA A 2 -13.05 4.44 31.72
C ALA A 2 -12.29 5.40 32.64
N LYS A 3 -10.95 5.32 32.64
CA LYS A 3 -10.12 6.26 33.38
C LYS A 3 -10.09 7.55 32.55
N ALA A 4 -10.66 8.62 33.10
CA ALA A 4 -10.72 9.92 32.46
C ALA A 4 -9.61 10.81 33.03
N THR A 5 -8.75 11.35 32.17
CA THR A 5 -7.63 12.22 32.57
C THR A 5 -7.93 13.64 32.13
N LYS A 6 -7.70 14.62 33.02
CA LYS A 6 -7.83 16.04 32.68
C LYS A 6 -6.83 16.41 31.59
N VAL A 7 -7.24 17.27 30.67
CA VAL A 7 -6.38 17.77 29.60
C VAL A 7 -6.17 19.27 29.73
N TYR A 8 -5.10 19.79 29.12
CA TYR A 8 -4.58 21.15 29.35
C TYR A 8 -4.32 21.87 28.03
N ALA A 9 -4.40 23.21 28.05
CA ALA A 9 -4.16 24.04 26.86
C ALA A 9 -2.65 24.23 26.60
N GLN A 10 -1.86 24.37 27.66
CA GLN A 10 -0.40 24.38 27.64
C GLN A 10 0.18 23.59 28.83
N PRO A 11 1.46 23.19 28.77
CA PRO A 11 2.17 22.62 29.92
C PRO A 11 2.17 23.56 31.13
N GLY A 12 1.70 23.08 32.28
CA GLY A 12 1.73 23.84 33.54
C GLY A 12 0.60 24.86 33.73
N ASP A 13 -0.33 24.98 32.77
CA ASP A 13 -1.54 25.79 32.95
C ASP A 13 -2.49 25.17 33.99
N ASP A 14 -3.36 26.01 34.58
CA ASP A 14 -4.56 25.53 35.26
C ASP A 14 -5.45 24.73 34.27
N ALA A 15 -6.18 23.73 34.77
CA ALA A 15 -7.03 22.89 33.93
C ALA A 15 -8.08 23.74 33.18
N PHE A 16 -8.45 23.33 31.95
CA PHE A 16 -9.51 23.99 31.17
C PHE A 16 -10.77 24.28 31.99
N GLU A 17 -11.42 25.43 31.76
CA GLU A 17 -12.82 25.67 32.13
C GLU A 17 -13.69 25.68 30.85
N PRO A 18 -14.65 24.75 30.68
CA PRO A 18 -14.97 23.62 31.56
C PRO A 18 -13.89 22.54 31.53
N VAL A 19 -13.74 21.80 32.64
CA VAL A 19 -12.77 20.70 32.73
C VAL A 19 -13.15 19.62 31.73
N VAL A 20 -12.27 19.43 30.76
CA VAL A 20 -12.39 18.43 29.71
C VAL A 20 -11.42 17.28 29.95
N TYR A 21 -11.80 16.11 29.45
CA TYR A 21 -11.15 14.85 29.72
C TYR A 21 -10.82 14.11 28.43
N VAL A 22 -9.77 13.31 28.46
CA VAL A 22 -9.54 12.23 27.50
C VAL A 22 -9.86 10.90 28.17
N THR A 23 -10.44 9.97 27.41
CA THR A 23 -10.75 8.62 27.91
C THR A 23 -9.71 7.62 27.42
N ASN A 24 -9.43 6.60 28.24
CA ASN A 24 -8.54 5.50 27.85
C ASN A 24 -9.12 4.52 26.81
N GLN A 25 -10.30 4.82 26.25
CA GLN A 25 -10.99 3.96 25.29
C GLN A 25 -10.72 4.33 23.83
N LYS A 26 -10.17 5.52 23.58
CA LYS A 26 -9.83 5.98 22.22
C LYS A 26 -8.34 6.26 22.13
N GLN A 27 -7.74 5.83 21.02
CA GLN A 27 -6.37 6.20 20.68
C GLN A 27 -6.28 7.69 20.38
N VAL A 28 -5.18 8.30 20.80
CA VAL A 28 -4.83 9.70 20.49
C VAL A 28 -3.57 9.71 19.63
N LYS A 29 -3.43 10.75 18.81
CA LYS A 29 -2.25 10.93 17.97
C LYS A 29 -1.23 11.79 18.73
N LEU A 30 -0.02 11.28 18.95
CA LEU A 30 1.07 12.05 19.52
C LEU A 30 1.52 13.16 18.55
N VAL A 31 1.65 14.39 19.06
CA VAL A 31 2.04 15.58 18.30
C VAL A 31 3.42 16.08 18.73
N SER A 32 3.67 16.20 20.03
CA SER A 32 4.95 16.65 20.57
C SER A 32 5.18 16.15 22.01
N ILE A 33 6.44 16.12 22.45
CA ILE A 33 6.85 15.79 23.83
C ILE A 33 7.72 16.95 24.32
N GLN A 34 7.40 17.49 25.50
CA GLN A 34 8.13 18.59 26.15
C GLN A 34 8.28 18.30 27.65
N GLY A 35 9.44 17.81 28.06
CA GLY A 35 9.67 17.39 29.45
C GLY A 35 8.65 16.33 29.87
N ASP A 36 7.96 16.56 30.99
CA ASP A 36 6.94 15.64 31.53
C ASP A 36 5.55 15.79 30.88
N TRP A 37 5.45 16.52 29.78
CA TRP A 37 4.20 16.82 29.09
C TRP A 37 4.21 16.30 27.65
N VAL A 38 3.05 15.82 27.21
CA VAL A 38 2.85 15.38 25.83
C VAL A 38 1.65 16.09 25.23
N GLU A 39 1.84 16.60 24.02
CA GLU A 39 0.78 17.15 23.20
C GLU A 39 0.21 16.03 22.33
N VAL A 40 -1.10 15.86 22.36
CA VAL A 40 -1.79 14.87 21.55
C VAL A 40 -2.99 15.49 20.87
N GLN A 41 -3.41 14.87 19.77
CA GLN A 41 -4.61 15.23 19.04
C GLN A 41 -5.65 14.12 19.22
N GLY A 42 -6.85 14.48 19.68
CA GLY A 42 -7.88 13.51 20.00
C GLY A 42 -9.24 14.12 20.33
N SER A 43 -10.21 13.24 20.60
CA SER A 43 -11.53 13.64 21.10
C SER A 43 -11.45 13.98 22.58
N ILE A 44 -11.98 15.14 22.96
CA ILE A 44 -12.15 15.56 24.35
C ILE A 44 -13.60 15.42 24.79
N TYR A 45 -13.78 15.18 26.09
CA TYR A 45 -15.05 14.86 26.70
C TYR A 45 -15.35 15.77 27.89
N GLU A 46 -16.61 16.12 28.10
CA GLU A 46 -17.06 16.80 29.32
C GLU A 46 -17.91 15.83 30.15
N ASN A 47 -17.82 15.92 31.47
CA ASN A 47 -18.67 15.15 32.36
C ASN A 47 -20.13 15.63 32.26
N ALA A 48 -21.08 14.70 32.10
CA ALA A 48 -22.49 15.03 32.07
C ALA A 48 -22.96 15.45 33.47
N ARG A 49 -23.32 16.73 33.63
CA ARG A 49 -23.77 17.32 34.90
C ARG A 49 -24.81 16.41 35.59
N GLY A 50 -24.48 15.95 36.81
CA GLY A 50 -25.34 15.08 37.61
C GLY A 50 -24.98 13.60 37.60
N PHE A 51 -24.05 13.15 36.75
CA PHE A 51 -23.59 11.75 36.69
C PHE A 51 -22.05 11.68 36.72
N SER A 52 -21.48 11.11 37.79
CA SER A 52 -20.02 11.06 37.98
C SER A 52 -19.25 10.26 36.91
N ASN A 53 -19.91 9.43 36.11
CA ASN A 53 -19.27 8.48 35.19
C ASN A 53 -19.74 8.59 33.72
N ILE A 54 -20.52 9.60 33.36
CA ILE A 54 -21.00 9.79 31.98
C ILE A 54 -20.19 10.92 31.33
N TYR A 55 -19.56 10.64 30.20
CA TYR A 55 -18.70 11.57 29.45
C TYR A 55 -19.27 11.77 28.04
N ILE A 56 -19.46 13.03 27.65
CA ILE A 56 -20.02 13.41 26.35
C ILE A 56 -18.92 14.03 25.50
N GLU A 57 -18.71 13.50 24.29
CA GLU A 57 -17.72 14.02 23.35
C GLU A 57 -18.08 15.46 22.97
N ARG A 58 -17.11 16.38 23.06
CA ARG A 58 -17.30 17.80 22.78
C ARG A 58 -16.70 18.22 21.47
N SER A 59 -15.43 17.88 21.25
CA SER A 59 -14.69 18.28 20.06
C SER A 59 -13.49 17.37 19.83
N TYR A 60 -12.89 17.49 18.65
CA TYR A 60 -11.61 16.89 18.30
C TYR A 60 -10.57 18.01 18.16
N GLN A 61 -9.56 18.03 19.03
CA GLN A 61 -8.56 19.10 19.06
C GLN A 61 -7.21 18.62 19.62
N SER A 62 -6.19 19.49 19.56
CA SER A 62 -4.92 19.26 20.26
C SER A 62 -5.03 19.69 21.72
N PHE A 63 -4.39 18.93 22.61
CA PHE A 63 -4.33 19.22 24.03
C PHE A 63 -3.11 18.56 24.68
N TRP A 64 -2.71 19.07 25.83
CA TRP A 64 -1.60 18.58 26.63
C TRP A 64 -2.08 17.66 27.75
N LEU A 65 -1.27 16.65 28.07
CA LEU A 65 -1.42 15.83 29.25
C LEU A 65 -0.06 15.46 29.86
N PRO A 66 0.01 15.19 31.17
CA PRO A 66 1.22 14.67 31.77
C PRO A 66 1.57 13.28 31.21
N ILE A 67 2.85 13.06 30.90
CA ILE A 67 3.34 11.83 30.25
C ILE A 67 3.04 10.56 31.05
N HIS A 68 3.02 10.63 32.38
CA HIS A 68 2.72 9.50 33.26
C HIS A 68 1.26 9.00 33.17
N TYR A 69 0.38 9.72 32.49
CA TYR A 69 -0.97 9.25 32.14
C TYR A 69 -1.05 8.56 30.78
N THR A 70 0.09 8.41 30.09
CA THR A 70 0.19 7.71 28.81
C THR A 70 0.93 6.38 28.95
N ASN A 71 0.90 5.60 27.88
CA ASN A 71 1.73 4.41 27.69
C ASN A 71 3.06 4.72 26.97
N ILE A 72 3.43 6.00 26.85
CA ILE A 72 4.72 6.40 26.27
C ILE A 72 5.82 5.99 27.26
N PRO A 73 6.79 5.17 26.86
CA PRO A 73 7.84 4.74 27.77
C PRO A 73 8.84 5.85 28.07
N PRO A 74 9.62 5.73 29.17
CA PRO A 74 10.72 6.63 29.46
C PRO A 74 11.69 6.74 28.29
N ASN A 75 12.27 7.94 28.10
CA ASN A 75 13.25 8.26 27.05
C ASN A 75 12.75 8.17 25.59
N TYR A 76 11.48 7.83 25.35
CA TYR A 76 10.91 7.88 24.01
C TYR A 76 10.77 9.32 23.49
N HIS A 77 11.05 9.53 22.20
CA HIS A 77 10.86 10.80 21.50
C HIS A 77 10.32 10.59 20.09
N LEU A 78 9.91 11.66 19.40
CA LEU A 78 9.30 11.52 18.07
C LEU A 78 10.25 10.95 17.01
N GLU A 79 11.53 11.29 17.10
CA GLU A 79 12.58 10.80 16.19
C GLU A 79 13.20 9.46 16.62
N PHE A 80 12.54 8.72 17.53
CA PHE A 80 13.07 7.46 18.05
C PHE A 80 13.36 6.44 16.94
N THR A 81 14.49 5.75 17.06
CA THR A 81 15.04 4.79 16.07
C THR A 81 15.15 3.38 16.64
N TRP A 82 15.57 2.42 15.81
CA TRP A 82 15.90 1.06 16.26
C TRP A 82 17.15 1.02 17.16
N GLU A 83 18.14 1.88 16.91
CA GLU A 83 19.33 1.97 17.77
C GLU A 83 18.95 2.42 19.18
N ASP A 84 18.06 3.42 19.28
CA ASP A 84 17.52 3.87 20.57
C ASP A 84 16.73 2.74 21.24
N PHE A 85 15.92 1.99 20.49
CA PHE A 85 15.13 0.87 21.02
C PHE A 85 16.01 -0.22 21.63
N ASP A 86 17.10 -0.60 20.97
CA ASP A 86 18.00 -1.66 21.45
C ASP A 86 18.69 -1.27 22.78
N VAL A 87 18.89 0.03 23.01
CA VAL A 87 19.51 0.56 24.24
C VAL A 87 18.47 0.77 25.34
N GLU A 88 17.41 1.53 25.05
CA GLU A 88 16.49 2.08 26.05
C GLU A 88 15.38 1.09 26.47
N SER A 89 15.03 0.14 25.60
CA SER A 89 13.87 -0.74 25.85
C SER A 89 14.05 -1.70 27.02
N ASN A 90 15.28 -1.89 27.51
CA ASN A 90 15.57 -2.82 28.60
C ASN A 90 14.77 -2.55 29.88
N LEU A 91 14.42 -1.28 30.13
CA LEU A 91 13.68 -0.84 31.31
C LEU A 91 12.15 -0.83 31.10
N TRP A 92 11.67 -1.13 29.90
CA TRP A 92 10.26 -1.03 29.54
C TRP A 92 9.52 -2.35 29.75
N ASP A 93 8.22 -2.24 30.01
CA ASP A 93 7.34 -3.40 30.01
C ASP A 93 7.09 -3.93 28.58
N ASN A 94 6.48 -5.10 28.48
CA ASN A 94 6.24 -5.75 27.18
C ASN A 94 5.25 -4.97 26.30
N GLU A 95 4.24 -4.32 26.90
CA GLU A 95 3.23 -3.57 26.14
C GLU A 95 3.88 -2.33 25.49
N GLN A 96 4.71 -1.62 26.24
CA GLN A 96 5.51 -0.49 25.75
C GLN A 96 6.45 -0.90 24.61
N LYS A 97 7.16 -2.04 24.78
CA LYS A 97 8.03 -2.60 23.74
C LYS A 97 7.26 -2.89 22.46
N ASP A 98 6.13 -3.58 22.56
CA ASP A 98 5.32 -3.97 21.41
C ASP A 98 4.79 -2.74 20.67
N LEU A 99 4.31 -1.73 21.40
CA LEU A 99 3.80 -0.47 20.83
C LEU A 99 4.88 0.32 20.09
N VAL A 100 6.04 0.51 20.71
CA VAL A 100 7.15 1.25 20.08
C VAL A 100 7.67 0.48 18.88
N LYS A 101 7.82 -0.84 18.99
CA LYS A 101 8.24 -1.71 17.88
C LYS A 101 7.30 -1.59 16.68
N GLN A 102 5.98 -1.69 16.91
CA GLN A 102 4.98 -1.52 15.85
C GLN A 102 5.07 -0.14 15.19
N ASN A 103 5.32 0.91 15.97
CA ASN A 103 5.50 2.25 15.44
C ASN A 103 6.79 2.39 14.59
N LEU A 104 7.92 1.80 15.04
CA LEU A 104 9.16 1.79 14.26
C LEU A 104 9.00 1.02 12.95
N GLU A 105 8.36 -0.15 12.98
CA GLU A 105 8.03 -0.91 11.76
C GLU A 105 7.14 -0.10 10.80
N THR A 106 6.18 0.65 11.34
CA THR A 106 5.33 1.55 10.55
C THR A 106 6.15 2.69 9.93
N LYS A 107 7.07 3.31 10.69
CA LYS A 107 7.98 4.34 10.18
C LYS A 107 8.86 3.79 9.06
N ASP A 108 9.40 2.59 9.21
CA ASP A 108 10.20 1.93 8.19
C ASP A 108 9.39 1.69 6.91
N GLN A 109 8.15 1.21 7.03
CA GLN A 109 7.26 1.05 5.88
C GLN A 109 7.00 2.40 5.19
N VAL A 110 6.71 3.46 5.94
CA VAL A 110 6.49 4.80 5.38
C VAL A 110 7.73 5.33 4.68
N ASN A 111 8.91 5.20 5.31
CA ASN A 111 10.18 5.64 4.74
C ASN A 111 10.52 4.85 3.48
N TYR A 112 10.33 3.52 3.50
CA TYR A 112 10.49 2.67 2.32
C TYR A 112 9.65 3.17 1.14
N TRP A 113 8.35 3.43 1.35
CA TRP A 113 7.48 3.92 0.27
C TRP A 113 7.86 5.33 -0.19
N LYS A 114 8.24 6.21 0.72
CA LYS A 114 8.72 7.56 0.39
C LYS A 114 9.96 7.50 -0.49
N ASP A 115 10.92 6.65 -0.15
CA ASP A 115 12.14 6.44 -0.92
C ASP A 115 11.88 5.74 -2.25
N PHE A 116 10.97 4.77 -2.28
CA PHE A 116 10.50 4.11 -3.51
C PHE A 116 9.94 5.14 -4.50
N TYR A 117 9.03 6.01 -4.06
CA TYR A 117 8.45 7.06 -4.92
C TYR A 117 9.47 8.12 -5.34
N LYS A 118 10.45 8.42 -4.49
CA LYS A 118 11.54 9.35 -4.82
C LYS A 118 12.48 8.75 -5.87
N ALA A 119 12.81 7.47 -5.76
CA ALA A 119 13.69 6.76 -6.68
C ALA A 119 13.06 6.54 -8.06
N LYS A 120 11.72 6.44 -8.14
CA LYS A 120 10.96 6.18 -9.38
C LYS A 120 11.46 4.92 -10.11
N ASP A 121 11.79 3.90 -9.32
CA ASP A 121 12.34 2.64 -9.81
C ASP A 121 11.46 1.49 -9.29
N VAL A 122 10.58 1.00 -10.17
CA VAL A 122 9.64 -0.08 -9.85
C VAL A 122 10.36 -1.39 -9.52
N PHE A 123 11.59 -1.58 -10.03
CA PHE A 123 12.36 -2.81 -9.79
C PHE A 123 12.89 -2.91 -8.36
N ARG A 124 12.80 -1.85 -7.56
CA ARG A 124 13.07 -1.90 -6.11
C ARG A 124 12.00 -2.64 -5.33
N ALA A 125 10.77 -2.69 -5.85
CA ALA A 125 9.75 -3.55 -5.29
C ALA A 125 10.07 -5.00 -5.65
N LYS A 126 10.52 -5.78 -4.66
CA LYS A 126 10.75 -7.20 -4.85
C LYS A 126 9.42 -7.88 -5.19
N PRO A 127 9.34 -8.68 -6.27
CA PRO A 127 8.13 -9.40 -6.57
C PRO A 127 7.85 -10.42 -5.44
N PRO A 128 6.58 -10.76 -5.18
CA PRO A 128 6.24 -11.75 -4.16
C PRO A 128 7.01 -13.04 -4.37
N GLN A 129 7.58 -13.58 -3.30
CA GLN A 129 8.20 -14.91 -3.32
C GLN A 129 7.11 -15.98 -3.45
N HIS A 130 7.44 -17.06 -4.13
CA HIS A 130 6.56 -18.20 -4.33
C HIS A 130 7.35 -19.50 -4.18
N GLU A 131 6.67 -20.55 -3.71
CA GLU A 131 7.22 -21.90 -3.70
C GLU A 131 6.77 -22.62 -4.97
N PRO A 132 7.65 -23.27 -5.75
CA PRO A 132 7.32 -23.76 -7.09
C PRO A 132 6.09 -24.65 -7.20
N ASN A 133 5.72 -25.34 -6.14
CA ASN A 133 4.59 -26.27 -6.12
C ASN A 133 3.38 -25.78 -5.29
N SER A 134 3.38 -24.53 -4.82
CA SER A 134 2.29 -24.03 -3.98
C SER A 134 0.99 -23.78 -4.74
N SER A 135 1.05 -23.53 -6.04
CA SER A 135 -0.13 -23.25 -6.89
C SER A 135 0.17 -23.42 -8.38
N VAL A 136 -0.88 -23.46 -9.21
CA VAL A 136 -0.73 -23.43 -10.68
C VAL A 136 0.01 -22.18 -11.16
N TYR A 137 -0.27 -21.02 -10.55
CA TYR A 137 0.44 -19.78 -10.84
C TYR A 137 1.94 -19.87 -10.53
N ALA A 138 2.32 -20.45 -9.38
CA ALA A 138 3.73 -20.62 -9.01
C ALA A 138 4.45 -21.55 -9.98
N LYS A 139 3.85 -22.70 -10.32
CA LYS A 139 4.37 -23.63 -11.33
C LYS A 139 4.55 -22.96 -12.68
N PHE A 140 3.60 -22.12 -13.09
CA PHE A 140 3.68 -21.39 -14.35
C PHE A 140 4.84 -20.40 -14.39
N ILE A 141 5.06 -19.63 -13.31
CA ILE A 141 6.22 -18.74 -13.20
C ILE A 141 7.52 -19.53 -13.38
N ASP A 142 7.64 -20.67 -12.71
CA ASP A 142 8.88 -21.44 -12.72
C ASP A 142 9.09 -22.21 -14.02
N ASN A 143 8.05 -22.81 -14.59
CA ASN A 143 8.17 -23.53 -15.86
C ASN A 143 8.62 -22.61 -17.00
N TYR A 144 8.09 -21.38 -17.04
CA TYR A 144 8.44 -20.39 -18.06
C TYR A 144 9.57 -19.43 -17.62
N GLN A 145 10.16 -19.65 -16.44
CA GLN A 145 11.24 -18.83 -15.87
C GLN A 145 10.96 -17.32 -15.94
N LEU A 146 9.74 -16.92 -15.58
CA LEU A 146 9.25 -15.55 -15.80
C LEU A 146 10.04 -14.53 -14.97
N CYS A 147 10.68 -13.57 -15.65
CA CYS A 147 11.37 -12.48 -14.98
C CYS A 147 10.36 -11.45 -14.41
N ILE A 148 10.85 -10.45 -13.68
CA ILE A 148 9.97 -9.41 -13.10
C ILE A 148 9.11 -8.68 -14.14
N LYS A 149 9.65 -8.46 -15.36
CA LYS A 149 8.90 -7.80 -16.44
C LYS A 149 7.80 -8.72 -16.98
N ASP A 150 8.07 -10.01 -17.17
CA ASP A 150 7.04 -10.99 -17.56
C ASP A 150 5.96 -11.10 -16.48
N ARG A 151 6.35 -11.19 -15.21
CA ARG A 151 5.39 -11.27 -14.10
C ARG A 151 4.51 -10.02 -14.01
N ALA A 152 5.07 -8.84 -14.27
CA ALA A 152 4.28 -7.61 -14.34
C ALA A 152 3.31 -7.62 -15.52
N LEU A 153 3.76 -8.05 -16.70
CA LEU A 153 2.92 -8.20 -17.90
C LEU A 153 1.77 -9.19 -17.65
N LEU A 154 2.08 -10.35 -17.06
CA LEU A 154 1.13 -11.40 -16.67
C LEU A 154 0.04 -10.86 -15.74
N ILE A 155 0.44 -10.24 -14.63
CA ILE A 155 -0.51 -9.70 -13.65
C ILE A 155 -1.36 -8.61 -14.30
N LEU A 156 -0.76 -7.72 -15.09
CA LEU A 156 -1.48 -6.62 -15.75
C LEU A 156 -2.57 -7.16 -16.68
N SER A 157 -2.30 -8.22 -17.44
CA SER A 157 -3.29 -8.85 -18.34
C SER A 157 -4.33 -9.70 -17.60
N LEU A 158 -3.98 -10.31 -16.47
CA LEU A 158 -4.89 -11.18 -15.69
C LEU A 158 -5.79 -10.43 -14.72
N VAL A 159 -5.35 -9.27 -14.20
CA VAL A 159 -5.97 -8.68 -13.01
C VAL A 159 -7.45 -8.36 -13.18
N ASN A 160 -7.88 -7.92 -14.38
CA ASN A 160 -9.28 -7.62 -14.67
C ASN A 160 -10.20 -8.86 -14.65
N GLN A 161 -9.62 -10.05 -14.77
CA GLN A 161 -10.35 -11.32 -14.78
C GLN A 161 -10.57 -11.84 -13.35
N ILE A 162 -9.62 -11.56 -12.46
CA ILE A 162 -9.66 -11.94 -11.04
C ILE A 162 -10.39 -10.88 -10.21
N ARG A 163 -10.08 -9.60 -10.46
CA ARG A 163 -10.63 -8.44 -9.75
C ARG A 163 -10.96 -7.32 -10.75
N PRO A 164 -12.16 -7.36 -11.36
CA PRO A 164 -12.59 -6.42 -12.41
C PRO A 164 -12.48 -4.93 -12.06
N ASP A 165 -12.55 -4.58 -10.78
CA ASP A 165 -12.46 -3.20 -10.27
C ASP A 165 -11.03 -2.76 -9.95
N PHE A 166 -10.03 -3.65 -9.98
CA PHE A 166 -8.67 -3.38 -9.51
C PHE A 166 -8.07 -2.12 -10.13
N LEU A 167 -8.19 -1.99 -11.46
CA LEU A 167 -7.62 -0.89 -12.22
C LEU A 167 -8.63 0.25 -12.45
N LEU A 168 -9.84 0.20 -11.87
CA LEU A 168 -10.90 1.17 -12.14
C LEU A 168 -10.48 2.62 -11.86
N ASN A 169 -9.72 2.83 -10.78
CA ASN A 169 -9.18 4.14 -10.40
C ASN A 169 -8.20 4.73 -11.44
N LEU A 170 -7.67 3.91 -12.36
CA LEU A 170 -6.80 4.38 -13.44
C LEU A 170 -7.56 5.10 -14.55
N ILE A 171 -8.86 4.87 -14.73
CA ILE A 171 -9.67 5.54 -15.76
C ILE A 171 -9.59 7.07 -15.59
N THR A 172 -9.79 7.57 -14.37
CA THR A 172 -9.72 9.00 -14.08
C THR A 172 -8.28 9.53 -14.23
N LYS A 173 -7.27 8.72 -13.92
CA LYS A 173 -5.86 9.10 -14.07
C LYS A 173 -5.42 9.17 -15.53
N ALA A 174 -5.87 8.25 -16.38
CA ALA A 174 -5.55 8.20 -17.81
C ALA A 174 -6.00 9.46 -18.54
N LYS A 175 -7.16 10.03 -18.14
CA LYS A 175 -7.64 11.32 -18.68
C LYS A 175 -6.69 12.48 -18.38
N LYS A 176 -5.95 12.42 -17.27
CA LYS A 176 -5.00 13.46 -16.85
C LYS A 176 -3.58 13.19 -17.37
N TYR A 177 -3.22 11.93 -17.54
CA TYR A 177 -1.89 11.47 -17.92
C TYR A 177 -2.01 10.53 -19.11
N PRO A 178 -1.95 11.04 -20.35
CA PRO A 178 -2.16 10.22 -21.56
C PRO A 178 -1.08 9.13 -21.70
N ASP A 179 0.10 9.36 -21.15
CA ASP A 179 1.21 8.40 -21.09
C ASP A 179 0.97 7.23 -20.12
N LEU A 180 -0.13 7.23 -19.36
CA LEU A 180 -0.61 6.06 -18.61
C LEU A 180 -1.19 4.98 -19.55
N GLY A 181 -1.67 5.41 -20.74
CA GLY A 181 -2.41 4.54 -21.65
C GLY A 181 -3.73 4.02 -21.07
N GLY A 182 -4.11 2.86 -21.57
CA GLY A 182 -5.34 2.18 -21.23
C GLY A 182 -6.56 2.67 -21.99
N VAL A 183 -7.56 1.79 -22.09
CA VAL A 183 -8.84 2.09 -22.75
C VAL A 183 -10.00 1.56 -21.92
N THR A 184 -11.18 2.19 -22.02
CA THR A 184 -12.42 1.58 -21.53
C THR A 184 -12.94 0.62 -22.59
N GLY A 185 -13.23 -0.63 -22.21
CA GLY A 185 -13.79 -1.61 -23.12
C GLY A 185 -15.21 -1.26 -23.56
N GLN A 186 -15.65 -1.83 -24.68
CA GLN A 186 -17.03 -1.61 -25.18
C GLN A 186 -18.06 -2.26 -24.25
N ASN A 187 -17.83 -3.52 -23.87
CA ASN A 187 -18.67 -4.26 -22.92
C ASN A 187 -18.12 -4.17 -21.49
N PHE A 188 -16.79 -4.27 -21.35
CA PHE A 188 -16.12 -4.16 -20.07
C PHE A 188 -15.93 -2.69 -19.69
N LYS A 189 -16.75 -2.20 -18.75
CA LYS A 189 -16.73 -0.80 -18.29
C LYS A 189 -15.56 -0.46 -17.34
N GLY A 190 -14.55 -1.32 -17.25
CA GLY A 190 -13.33 -1.09 -16.49
C GLY A 190 -12.18 -0.51 -17.32
N PHE A 191 -10.99 -0.52 -16.75
CA PHE A 191 -9.75 -0.09 -17.41
C PHE A 191 -9.05 -1.29 -18.03
N LEU A 192 -8.96 -1.35 -19.37
CA LEU A 192 -8.15 -2.32 -20.08
C LEU A 192 -6.73 -1.77 -20.25
N PRO A 193 -5.70 -2.42 -19.69
CA PRO A 193 -4.33 -1.96 -19.85
C PRO A 193 -3.85 -2.14 -21.29
N THR A 194 -3.06 -1.18 -21.76
CA THR A 194 -2.44 -1.21 -23.09
C THR A 194 -0.93 -1.43 -22.98
N GLY A 195 -0.25 -1.60 -24.11
CA GLY A 195 1.22 -1.59 -24.15
C GLY A 195 1.79 -0.33 -23.48
N GLU A 196 1.13 0.81 -23.66
CA GLU A 196 1.49 2.08 -23.03
C GLU A 196 1.38 2.02 -21.49
N THR A 197 0.37 1.32 -20.95
CA THR A 197 0.27 1.06 -19.50
C THR A 197 1.45 0.23 -18.99
N PHE A 198 1.90 -0.77 -19.76
CA PHE A 198 3.07 -1.56 -19.40
C PHE A 198 4.36 -0.73 -19.44
N LEU A 199 4.54 0.11 -20.46
CA LEU A 199 5.67 1.04 -20.54
C LEU A 199 5.68 2.05 -19.38
N PHE A 200 4.52 2.62 -19.06
CA PHE A 200 4.41 3.54 -17.92
C PHE A 200 4.80 2.85 -16.62
N LEU A 201 4.36 1.61 -16.40
CA LEU A 201 4.66 0.86 -15.20
C LEU A 201 6.16 0.52 -15.08
N MET A 202 6.79 0.09 -16.18
CA MET A 202 8.18 -0.41 -16.16
C MET A 202 9.25 0.67 -16.35
N ALA A 203 8.92 1.76 -17.07
CA ALA A 203 9.89 2.77 -17.48
C ALA A 203 9.44 4.21 -17.19
N GLY A 204 8.17 4.42 -16.83
CA GLY A 204 7.61 5.76 -16.64
C GLY A 204 7.78 6.62 -17.89
N ARG A 205 8.41 7.78 -17.72
CA ARG A 205 8.65 8.78 -18.78
C ARG A 205 10.10 8.80 -19.31
N ASP A 206 10.93 7.85 -18.90
CA ASP A 206 12.32 7.77 -19.37
C ASP A 206 12.35 7.14 -20.77
N ALA A 207 12.74 7.94 -21.78
CA ALA A 207 12.70 7.50 -23.18
C ALA A 207 13.61 6.30 -23.48
N TYR A 208 14.78 6.23 -22.84
CA TYR A 208 15.73 5.12 -23.05
C TYR A 208 15.19 3.84 -22.43
N LYS A 209 14.72 3.91 -21.19
CA LYS A 209 14.10 2.75 -20.53
C LYS A 209 12.84 2.27 -21.25
N ARG A 210 12.05 3.18 -21.81
CA ARG A 210 10.86 2.82 -22.60
C ARG A 210 11.25 2.00 -23.82
N HIS A 211 12.31 2.41 -24.53
CA HIS A 211 12.82 1.62 -25.65
C HIS A 211 13.29 0.22 -25.21
N GLU A 212 14.02 0.11 -24.10
CA GLU A 212 14.46 -1.19 -23.56
C GLU A 212 13.28 -2.10 -23.18
N VAL A 213 12.21 -1.53 -22.61
CA VAL A 213 11.01 -2.29 -22.25
C VAL A 213 10.22 -2.69 -23.51
N MET A 214 10.16 -1.84 -24.53
CA MET A 214 9.57 -2.19 -25.82
C MET A 214 10.34 -3.35 -26.48
N ASP A 215 11.68 -3.26 -26.54
CA ASP A 215 12.53 -4.35 -27.04
C ASP A 215 12.26 -5.64 -26.27
N PHE A 216 12.28 -5.57 -24.93
CA PHE A 216 11.92 -6.73 -24.10
C PHE A 216 10.54 -7.30 -24.47
N LEU A 217 9.51 -6.47 -24.58
CA LEU A 217 8.15 -6.92 -24.84
C LEU A 217 8.05 -7.67 -26.17
N PHE A 218 8.71 -7.18 -27.23
CA PHE A 218 8.59 -7.77 -28.56
C PHE A 218 9.61 -8.89 -28.84
N THR A 219 10.79 -8.86 -28.21
CA THR A 219 11.91 -9.74 -28.58
C THR A 219 12.32 -10.72 -27.48
N LYS A 220 11.91 -10.51 -26.21
CA LYS A 220 12.40 -11.29 -25.06
C LYS A 220 11.30 -11.83 -24.13
N SER A 221 10.11 -11.25 -24.15
CA SER A 221 8.99 -11.67 -23.30
C SER A 221 8.55 -13.08 -23.69
N VAL A 222 8.70 -14.03 -22.76
CA VAL A 222 8.28 -15.42 -22.95
C VAL A 222 6.77 -15.47 -23.17
N LEU A 223 6.01 -14.61 -22.48
CA LEU A 223 4.56 -14.56 -22.61
C LEU A 223 4.09 -14.10 -23.99
N MET A 224 4.86 -13.23 -24.66
CA MET A 224 4.54 -12.78 -26.02
C MET A 224 5.01 -13.80 -27.06
N GLN A 225 6.19 -14.40 -26.86
CA GLN A 225 6.75 -15.41 -27.77
C GLN A 225 5.90 -16.69 -27.82
N GLU A 226 5.43 -17.16 -26.66
CA GLU A 226 4.61 -18.36 -26.51
C GLU A 226 3.10 -18.08 -26.69
N GLY A 227 2.72 -16.83 -27.01
CA GLY A 227 1.34 -16.46 -27.33
C GLY A 227 0.37 -16.36 -26.15
N TRP A 228 0.85 -16.39 -24.90
CA TRP A 228 0.03 -16.17 -23.69
C TRP A 228 -0.64 -14.80 -23.67
N ILE A 229 0.11 -13.79 -24.11
CA ILE A 229 -0.33 -12.40 -24.15
C ILE A 229 -0.04 -11.86 -25.53
N THR A 230 -0.99 -11.10 -26.06
CA THR A 230 -0.88 -10.42 -27.34
C THR A 230 -1.14 -8.93 -27.16
N LEU A 231 -0.36 -8.10 -27.84
CA LEU A 231 -0.68 -6.70 -28.04
C LEU A 231 -1.66 -6.58 -29.22
N LEU A 232 -2.92 -6.26 -28.94
CA LEU A 232 -3.91 -6.04 -29.99
C LEU A 232 -3.53 -4.84 -30.84
N ASN A 233 -3.94 -4.83 -32.11
CA ASN A 233 -3.67 -3.69 -32.99
C ASN A 233 -4.33 -2.42 -32.43
N ALA A 234 -3.54 -1.34 -32.38
CA ALA A 234 -4.07 -0.01 -32.12
C ALA A 234 -4.98 0.45 -33.28
N LEU A 235 -5.82 1.47 -33.03
CA LEU A 235 -6.65 2.03 -34.09
C LEU A 235 -5.79 2.74 -35.15
N PRO A 236 -6.23 2.82 -36.41
CA PRO A 236 -5.50 3.54 -37.44
C PRO A 236 -5.17 4.98 -37.03
N GLY A 237 -3.89 5.35 -37.12
CA GLY A 237 -3.39 6.68 -36.71
C GLY A 237 -2.97 6.79 -35.24
N GLU A 238 -3.19 5.76 -34.43
CA GLU A 238 -2.70 5.72 -33.04
C GLU A 238 -1.28 5.12 -32.93
N PRO A 239 -0.54 5.46 -31.85
CA PRO A 239 0.71 4.81 -31.54
C PRO A 239 0.59 3.29 -31.39
N LEU A 240 1.63 2.54 -31.79
CA LEU A 240 1.69 1.08 -31.68
C LEU A 240 1.29 0.56 -30.27
N MET A 241 1.79 1.23 -29.23
CA MET A 241 1.60 0.82 -27.83
C MET A 241 0.22 1.16 -27.27
N SER A 242 -0.65 1.83 -28.04
CA SER A 242 -2.06 2.05 -27.67
C SER A 242 -2.88 0.75 -27.72
N GLY A 243 -2.34 -0.32 -28.31
CA GLY A 243 -2.95 -1.65 -28.32
C GLY A 243 -3.24 -2.21 -26.93
N VAL A 244 -4.38 -2.86 -26.74
CA VAL A 244 -4.72 -3.56 -25.48
C VAL A 244 -3.85 -4.80 -25.30
N LEU A 245 -3.39 -5.04 -24.07
CA LEU A 245 -2.70 -6.27 -23.68
C LEU A 245 -3.74 -7.36 -23.37
N GLY A 246 -4.04 -8.18 -24.37
CA GLY A 246 -5.01 -9.27 -24.27
C GLY A 246 -4.37 -10.58 -23.83
N PHE A 247 -4.93 -11.24 -22.83
CA PHE A 247 -4.59 -12.61 -22.49
C PHE A 247 -5.32 -13.57 -23.44
N HIS A 248 -4.65 -14.62 -23.93
CA HIS A 248 -5.27 -15.57 -24.84
C HIS A 248 -6.45 -16.32 -24.16
N PRO A 249 -7.69 -16.24 -24.69
CA PRO A 249 -8.89 -16.69 -23.97
C PRO A 249 -8.90 -18.17 -23.57
N GLU A 250 -8.31 -19.05 -24.36
CA GLU A 250 -8.28 -20.49 -24.05
C GLU A 250 -7.22 -20.84 -23.01
N GLN A 251 -6.16 -20.04 -22.94
CA GLN A 251 -5.03 -20.27 -22.06
C GLN A 251 -5.28 -19.72 -20.65
N ILE A 252 -6.13 -18.71 -20.50
CA ILE A 252 -6.41 -18.10 -19.20
C ILE A 252 -7.08 -19.07 -18.22
N THR A 253 -7.89 -20.00 -18.74
CA THR A 253 -8.62 -20.99 -17.93
C THR A 253 -7.66 -21.95 -17.24
N VAL A 254 -6.53 -22.28 -17.88
CA VAL A 254 -5.46 -23.11 -17.31
C VAL A 254 -4.87 -22.42 -16.09
N LEU A 255 -4.52 -21.14 -16.21
CA LEU A 255 -3.95 -20.36 -15.11
C LEU A 255 -4.91 -20.10 -13.95
N LEU A 256 -6.21 -19.97 -14.25
CA LEU A 256 -7.24 -19.71 -13.25
C LEU A 256 -7.83 -20.99 -12.64
N GLU A 257 -7.27 -22.17 -12.92
CA GLU A 257 -7.75 -23.49 -12.44
C GLU A 257 -9.22 -23.77 -12.81
N LEU A 258 -9.73 -23.13 -13.87
CA LEU A 258 -11.13 -23.27 -14.31
C LEU A 258 -11.40 -24.60 -15.04
N GLN A 259 -10.36 -25.33 -15.43
CA GLN A 259 -10.48 -26.68 -15.97
C GLN A 259 -9.90 -27.68 -14.96
N ARG A 260 -10.79 -28.37 -14.24
CA ARG A 260 -10.44 -29.61 -13.53
C ARG A 260 -10.32 -30.74 -14.56
N ASP A 261 -9.25 -30.72 -15.34
CA ASP A 261 -8.72 -31.95 -15.97
C ASP A 261 -7.22 -31.78 -16.26
N THR A 262 -6.44 -32.41 -15.38
CA THR A 262 -4.98 -32.49 -15.35
C THR A 262 -4.43 -33.37 -16.47
N GLU A 263 -4.53 -32.94 -17.73
CA GLU A 263 -3.75 -33.56 -18.82
C GLU A 263 -2.89 -32.57 -19.62
N LEU A 264 -3.18 -31.26 -19.61
CA LEU A 264 -2.41 -30.28 -20.38
C LEU A 264 -1.08 -29.85 -19.74
N ILE A 265 -0.85 -30.13 -18.45
CA ILE A 265 0.40 -29.73 -17.76
C ILE A 265 1.53 -30.75 -17.98
N LYS A 266 1.25 -31.92 -18.57
CA LYS A 266 2.28 -32.96 -18.81
C LYS A 266 2.88 -32.96 -20.22
N THR A 267 2.49 -32.04 -21.10
CA THR A 267 2.91 -32.08 -22.51
C THR A 267 3.34 -30.73 -23.08
N LEU A 268 3.63 -29.75 -22.23
CA LEU A 268 4.28 -28.48 -22.59
C LEU A 268 5.48 -28.26 -21.66
#